data_AF-A0A2A4N318-F1
#
_entry.id   AF-A0A2A4N318-F1
#
_cell.length_a   1.000
_cell.length_b   1.000
_cell.length_c   1.000
_cell.angle_alpha   90.00
_cell.angle_beta   90.00
_cell.angle_gamma   90.00
#
_symmetry.space_group_name_H-M   'P 1'
#
loop_
_entity.id
_entity.type
_entity.pdbx_description
1 polymer ?
#
loop_
_entity_poly.entity_id
_entity_poly.type
_entity_poly.pdbx_seq_one_letter_code
_entity_poly.pdbx_strand_id
1 'polypeptide(L)'
;MDEYLDQVIWGNSVENYLWFTGIIVLSILFKRIISKKLSRVIFGVFKRFLSEVEAIDKFFELLIKPVEYLIVLIGISFAFNALSFPVPVEGETGFQEMLNLFLQVSIIIIVTWIVLRVVDFLAYVLGKQAEKTDTKADDQIIEFIKEALKIVAVTFSV
;
A
#
# COMPACT_ATOMS: atom_id res chain seq x y z
N MET A 1 -27.34 -22.16 19.04
CA MET A 1 -26.13 -21.70 18.34
C MET A 1 -25.97 -20.20 18.57
N ASP A 2 -27.06 -19.44 18.46
CA ASP A 2 -27.10 -17.98 18.64
C ASP A 2 -26.65 -17.53 20.04
N GLU A 3 -27.00 -18.29 21.08
CA GLU A 3 -26.66 -17.98 22.48
C GLU A 3 -25.14 -17.92 22.77
N TYR A 4 -24.30 -18.61 21.97
CA TYR A 4 -22.84 -18.55 22.11
C TYR A 4 -22.21 -17.39 21.33
N LEU A 5 -22.84 -16.95 20.23
CA LEU A 5 -22.32 -15.85 19.40
C LEU A 5 -22.59 -14.49 20.05
N ASP A 6 -23.71 -14.38 20.76
CA ASP A 6 -24.12 -13.17 21.48
C ASP A 6 -23.38 -12.95 22.80
N GLN A 7 -22.53 -13.89 23.22
CA GLN A 7 -21.75 -13.76 24.44
C GLN A 7 -20.82 -12.54 24.35
N VAL A 8 -21.02 -11.57 25.25
CA VAL A 8 -20.23 -10.33 25.28
C VAL A 8 -18.98 -10.52 26.13
N ILE A 9 -17.82 -10.28 25.52
CA ILE A 9 -16.51 -10.24 26.17
C ILE A 9 -15.90 -8.88 25.86
N TRP A 10 -15.53 -8.12 26.91
CA TRP A 10 -14.88 -6.81 26.76
C TRP A 10 -15.60 -5.85 25.80
N GLY A 11 -16.94 -5.82 25.90
CA GLY A 11 -17.78 -4.92 25.12
C GLY A 11 -18.04 -5.36 23.68
N ASN A 12 -17.62 -6.56 23.29
CA ASN A 12 -17.84 -7.11 21.95
C ASN A 12 -18.39 -8.53 22.01
N SER A 13 -19.29 -8.88 21.09
CA SER A 13 -19.78 -10.25 20.97
C SER A 13 -18.69 -11.17 20.41
N VAL A 14 -18.81 -12.48 20.63
CA VAL A 14 -17.95 -13.48 19.97
C VAL A 14 -18.03 -13.35 18.45
N GLU A 15 -19.21 -13.02 17.92
CA GLU A 15 -19.41 -12.75 16.49
C GLU A 15 -18.51 -11.61 15.98
N ASN A 16 -18.41 -10.49 16.70
CA ASN A 16 -17.56 -9.36 16.32
C ASN A 16 -16.09 -9.77 16.21
N TYR A 17 -15.60 -10.59 17.15
CA TYR A 17 -14.23 -11.11 17.11
C TYR A 17 -14.00 -12.09 15.95
N LEU A 18 -15.01 -12.87 15.58
CA LEU A 18 -14.95 -13.74 14.41
C LEU A 18 -14.88 -12.91 13.12
N TRP A 19 -15.70 -11.86 13.00
CA TRP A 19 -15.64 -10.94 11.86
C TRP A 19 -14.30 -10.22 11.75
N PHE A 20 -13.82 -9.64 12.86
CA PHE A 20 -12.50 -9.01 12.94
C PHE A 20 -11.40 -9.95 12.45
N THR A 21 -11.34 -11.16 13.02
CA THR A 21 -10.33 -12.15 12.67
C THR A 21 -10.48 -12.63 11.23
N GLY A 22 -11.70 -12.89 10.78
CA GLY A 22 -12.02 -13.34 9.44
C GLY A 22 -11.57 -12.34 8.39
N ILE A 23 -11.86 -11.05 8.57
CA ILE A 23 -11.44 -9.99 7.64
C ILE A 23 -9.91 -9.92 7.55
N ILE A 24 -9.19 -9.99 8.68
CA ILE A 24 -7.72 -9.98 8.68
C ILE A 24 -7.18 -11.18 7.93
N VAL A 25 -7.65 -12.39 8.23
CA VAL A 25 -7.19 -13.62 7.57
C VAL A 25 -7.46 -13.55 6.06
N LEU A 26 -8.64 -13.11 5.66
CA LEU A 26 -8.99 -12.92 4.25
C LEU A 26 -8.06 -11.90 3.58
N SER A 27 -7.79 -10.76 4.22
CA SER A 27 -6.89 -9.74 3.69
C SER A 27 -5.48 -10.29 3.44
N ILE A 28 -4.95 -11.09 4.37
CA ILE A 28 -3.63 -11.71 4.26
C ILE A 28 -3.61 -12.79 3.18
N LEU A 29 -4.67 -13.59 3.08
CA LEU A 29 -4.78 -14.68 2.11
C LEU A 29 -4.89 -14.13 0.67
N PHE A 30 -5.67 -13.07 0.48
CA PHE A 30 -5.89 -12.50 -0.85
C PHE A 30 -4.88 -11.41 -1.25
N LYS A 31 -4.02 -10.92 -0.34
CA LYS A 31 -3.08 -9.81 -0.63
C LYS A 31 -2.26 -10.04 -1.89
N ARG A 32 -1.74 -11.26 -2.10
CA ARG A 32 -0.86 -11.58 -3.23
C ARG A 32 -1.61 -11.65 -4.57
N ILE A 33 -2.88 -12.05 -4.54
CA ILE A 33 -3.71 -12.13 -5.75
C ILE A 33 -4.12 -10.71 -6.14
N ILE A 34 -4.59 -9.92 -5.18
CA ILE A 34 -5.02 -8.54 -5.39
C ILE A 34 -3.83 -7.66 -5.80
N SER A 35 -2.67 -7.80 -5.14
CA SER A 35 -1.47 -7.03 -5.47
C SER A 35 -1.02 -7.26 -6.91
N LYS A 36 -0.93 -8.52 -7.35
CA LYS A 36 -0.58 -8.85 -8.74
C LYS A 36 -1.57 -8.24 -9.75
N LYS A 37 -2.87 -8.27 -9.45
CA LYS A 37 -3.89 -7.68 -10.33
C LYS A 37 -3.75 -6.15 -10.40
N LEU A 38 -3.62 -5.48 -9.25
CA LEU A 38 -3.43 -4.03 -9.18
C LEU A 38 -2.14 -3.60 -9.88
N SER A 39 -1.02 -4.26 -9.59
CA SER A 39 0.25 -4.01 -10.27
C SER A 39 0.09 -4.18 -11.79
N ARG A 40 -0.62 -5.20 -12.28
CA ARG A 40 -0.87 -5.35 -13.71
C ARG A 40 -1.68 -4.20 -14.31
N VAL A 41 -2.69 -3.70 -13.61
CA VAL A 41 -3.48 -2.54 -14.05
C VAL A 41 -2.60 -1.30 -14.15
N ILE A 42 -1.81 -1.01 -13.11
CA ILE A 42 -0.88 0.12 -13.10
C ILE A 42 0.15 -0.02 -14.23
N PHE A 43 0.72 -1.22 -14.43
CA PHE A 43 1.62 -1.50 -15.55
C PHE A 43 0.97 -1.23 -16.90
N GLY A 44 -0.32 -1.58 -17.07
CA GLY A 44 -1.07 -1.34 -18.30
C GLY A 44 -1.08 0.13 -18.73
N VAL A 45 -1.07 1.06 -17.78
CA VAL A 45 -0.98 2.51 -18.06
C VAL A 45 0.38 2.88 -18.66
N PHE A 46 1.45 2.23 -18.20
CA PHE A 46 2.81 2.48 -18.67
C PHE A 46 3.21 1.63 -19.88
N LYS A 47 2.45 0.59 -20.21
CA LYS A 47 2.76 -0.37 -21.30
C LYS A 47 3.03 0.30 -22.64
N ARG A 48 2.37 1.43 -22.93
CA ARG A 48 2.60 2.21 -24.17
C ARG A 48 4.01 2.80 -24.28
N PHE A 49 4.74 2.91 -23.17
CA PHE A 49 6.11 3.42 -23.08
C PHE A 49 7.16 2.31 -22.94
N LEU A 50 6.73 1.04 -22.99
CA LEU A 50 7.50 -0.12 -22.54
C LEU A 50 7.37 -1.28 -23.52
N SER A 51 8.34 -1.43 -24.43
CA SER A 51 8.39 -2.55 -25.37
C SER A 51 9.18 -3.76 -24.85
N GLU A 52 9.77 -3.70 -23.65
CA GLU A 52 10.69 -4.73 -23.15
C GLU A 52 10.10 -5.59 -22.03
N VAL A 53 10.29 -6.89 -22.16
CA VAL A 53 9.84 -7.91 -21.19
C VAL A 53 10.54 -7.73 -19.84
N GLU A 54 11.81 -7.32 -19.81
CA GLU A 54 12.57 -7.11 -18.57
C GLU A 54 11.97 -6.01 -17.66
N ALA A 55 11.36 -4.98 -18.26
CA ALA A 55 10.69 -3.92 -17.49
C ALA A 55 9.44 -4.43 -16.77
N ILE A 56 8.75 -5.45 -17.29
CA ILE A 56 7.60 -6.04 -16.63
C ILE A 56 8.01 -6.69 -15.31
N ASP A 57 9.06 -7.51 -15.35
CA ASP A 57 9.53 -8.23 -14.16
C ASP A 57 10.04 -7.26 -13.09
N LYS A 58 10.79 -6.23 -13.51
CA LYS A 58 11.26 -5.20 -12.58
C LYS A 58 10.12 -4.42 -11.92
N PHE A 59 9.08 -4.10 -12.70
CA PHE A 59 7.88 -3.44 -12.18
C PHE A 59 7.20 -4.27 -11.09
N PHE A 60 6.96 -5.55 -11.36
CA PHE A 60 6.32 -6.44 -10.39
C PHE A 60 7.21 -6.63 -9.14
N GLU A 61 8.53 -6.73 -9.30
CA GLU A 61 9.48 -6.80 -8.18
C GLU A 61 9.37 -5.57 -7.24
N LEU A 62 9.27 -4.38 -7.82
CA LEU A 62 9.23 -3.11 -7.08
C LEU A 62 7.87 -2.85 -6.41
N LEU A 63 6.76 -3.14 -7.11
CA LEU A 63 5.42 -2.70 -6.69
C LEU A 63 4.58 -3.74 -5.94
N ILE A 64 4.82 -5.04 -6.12
CA ILE A 64 3.99 -6.07 -5.47
C ILE A 64 4.04 -5.91 -3.95
N LYS A 65 5.23 -5.81 -3.36
CA LYS A 65 5.42 -5.75 -1.91
C LYS A 65 4.70 -4.56 -1.25
N PRO A 66 4.92 -3.30 -1.65
CA PRO A 66 4.25 -2.17 -1.00
C PRO A 66 2.72 -2.21 -1.21
N VAL A 67 2.24 -2.71 -2.35
CA VAL A 67 0.79 -2.89 -2.57
C VAL A 67 0.22 -4.00 -1.67
N GLU A 68 0.94 -5.09 -1.43
CA GLU A 68 0.53 -6.12 -0.45
C GLU A 68 0.37 -5.55 0.95
N TYR A 69 1.31 -4.71 1.39
CA TYR A 69 1.20 -4.03 2.69
C TYR A 69 -0.02 -3.11 2.73
N LEU A 70 -0.28 -2.34 1.68
CA LEU A 70 -1.46 -1.49 1.59
C LEU A 70 -2.76 -2.29 1.72
N ILE A 71 -2.87 -3.42 1.02
CA ILE A 71 -4.06 -4.29 1.06
C ILE A 71 -4.30 -4.83 2.47
N VAL A 72 -3.25 -5.31 3.14
CA VAL A 72 -3.36 -5.82 4.51
C VAL A 72 -3.77 -4.69 5.46
N LEU A 73 -3.18 -3.50 5.33
CA LEU A 73 -3.49 -2.36 6.19
C LEU A 73 -4.94 -1.88 6.02
N ILE A 74 -5.43 -1.84 4.78
CA ILE A 74 -6.84 -1.58 4.47
C ILE A 74 -7.73 -2.67 5.08
N GLY A 75 -7.35 -3.94 4.94
CA GLY A 75 -8.07 -5.06 5.55
C GLY A 75 -8.16 -4.93 7.08
N ILE A 76 -7.06 -4.56 7.74
CA ILE A 76 -7.01 -4.29 9.18
C ILE A 76 -7.95 -3.11 9.53
N SER A 77 -7.94 -2.03 8.74
CA SER A 77 -8.85 -0.90 8.95
C SER A 77 -10.32 -1.33 8.86
N PHE A 78 -10.68 -2.15 7.88
CA PHE A 78 -12.03 -2.71 7.79
C PHE A 78 -12.36 -3.65 8.96
N ALA A 79 -11.41 -4.48 9.39
CA ALA A 79 -11.59 -5.39 10.51
C ALA A 79 -11.93 -4.63 11.79
N PHE A 80 -11.24 -3.51 12.06
CA PHE A 80 -11.50 -2.71 13.26
C PHE A 80 -12.90 -2.09 13.31
N ASN A 81 -13.57 -1.89 12.18
CA ASN A 81 -14.97 -1.45 12.17
C ASN A 81 -15.94 -2.54 12.65
N ALA A 82 -15.52 -3.80 12.72
CA ALA A 82 -16.31 -4.88 13.31
C ALA A 82 -16.27 -4.87 14.85
N LEU A 83 -15.36 -4.09 15.46
CA LEU A 83 -15.22 -3.99 16.92
C LEU A 83 -15.82 -2.66 17.42
N SER A 84 -16.48 -2.74 18.57
CA SER A 84 -16.90 -1.60 19.37
C SER A 84 -15.80 -1.23 20.35
N PHE A 85 -15.48 0.06 20.41
CA PHE A 85 -14.49 0.60 21.34
C PHE A 85 -15.19 1.36 22.47
N PRO A 86 -14.63 1.36 23.70
CA PRO A 86 -15.18 2.14 24.80
C PRO A 86 -15.13 3.63 24.46
N VAL A 87 -16.17 4.36 24.88
CA VAL A 87 -16.25 5.83 24.72
C VAL A 87 -15.15 6.46 25.59
N PRO A 88 -14.32 7.36 25.03
CA PRO A 88 -13.29 8.05 25.80
C PRO A 88 -13.89 8.93 26.91
N VAL A 89 -13.11 9.14 27.98
CA VAL A 89 -13.44 10.13 29.01
C VAL A 89 -13.30 11.53 28.40
N GLU A 90 -14.16 12.48 28.82
CA GLU A 90 -14.10 13.86 28.33
C GLU A 90 -12.69 14.45 28.48
N GLY A 91 -12.10 14.88 27.35
CA GLY A 91 -10.78 15.48 27.29
C GLY A 91 -9.62 14.51 27.01
N GLU A 92 -9.87 13.20 26.89
CA GLU A 92 -8.84 12.20 26.54
C GLU A 92 -8.98 11.72 25.09
N THR A 93 -7.86 11.48 24.41
CA THR A 93 -7.88 10.83 23.09
C THR A 93 -8.31 9.37 23.23
N GLY A 94 -9.37 8.99 22.54
CA GLY A 94 -9.85 7.61 22.57
C GLY A 94 -8.90 6.64 21.88
N PHE A 95 -8.87 5.38 22.34
CA PHE A 95 -8.07 4.33 21.70
C PHE A 95 -8.38 4.18 20.21
N GLN A 96 -9.67 4.29 19.85
CA GLN A 96 -10.11 4.24 18.45
C GLN A 96 -9.54 5.41 17.62
N GLU A 97 -9.44 6.61 18.19
CA GLU A 97 -8.88 7.77 17.50
C GLU A 97 -7.37 7.61 17.29
N MET A 98 -6.64 7.15 18.30
CA MET A 98 -5.20 6.84 18.17
C MET A 98 -4.95 5.77 17.10
N LEU A 99 -5.78 4.73 17.09
CA LEU A 99 -5.70 3.66 16.12
C LEU A 99 -5.99 4.15 14.69
N ASN A 100 -7.04 4.97 14.53
CA ASN A 100 -7.38 5.58 13.24
C ASN A 100 -6.25 6.47 12.73
N LEU A 101 -5.66 7.31 13.60
CA LEU A 101 -4.52 8.14 13.26
C LEU A 101 -3.32 7.28 12.84
N PHE A 102 -3.01 6.23 13.60
CA PHE A 102 -1.91 5.31 13.27
C PHE A 102 -2.11 4.63 11.92
N LEU A 103 -3.32 4.13 11.64
CA LEU A 103 -3.67 3.51 10.36
C LEU A 103 -3.56 4.53 9.22
N GLN A 104 -4.07 5.75 9.40
CA GLN A 104 -4.00 6.80 8.40
C GLN A 104 -2.55 7.18 8.06
N VAL A 105 -1.71 7.41 9.07
CA VAL A 105 -0.28 7.68 8.88
C VAL A 105 0.42 6.51 8.18
N SER A 106 0.10 5.27 8.58
CA SER A 106 0.65 4.07 7.95
C SER A 106 0.24 3.95 6.48
N ILE A 107 -1.01 4.29 6.13
CA ILE A 107 -1.48 4.33 4.73
C ILE A 107 -0.68 5.37 3.94
N ILE A 108 -0.50 6.57 4.48
CA ILE A 108 0.26 7.65 3.82
C ILE A 108 1.69 7.18 3.54
N ILE A 109 2.38 6.60 4.53
CA ILE A 109 3.75 6.07 4.37
C ILE A 109 3.82 5.03 3.25
N ILE A 110 2.87 4.09 3.21
CA ILE A 110 2.85 3.03 2.18
C ILE A 110 2.53 3.62 0.79
N VAL A 111 1.60 4.55 0.69
CA VAL A 111 1.27 5.23 -0.57
C VAL A 111 2.49 5.99 -1.09
N THR A 112 3.19 6.73 -0.23
CA THR A 112 4.43 7.41 -0.59
C THR A 112 5.49 6.41 -1.03
N TRP A 113 5.62 5.27 -0.34
CA TRP A 113 6.52 4.20 -0.77
C TRP A 113 6.18 3.65 -2.16
N ILE A 114 4.90 3.46 -2.48
CA ILE A 114 4.43 3.06 -3.83
C ILE A 114 4.84 4.10 -4.86
N VAL A 115 4.63 5.39 -4.59
CA VAL A 115 5.01 6.48 -5.51
C VAL A 115 6.51 6.46 -5.77
N LEU A 116 7.35 6.34 -4.73
CA LEU A 116 8.80 6.24 -4.87
C LEU A 116 9.22 5.03 -5.72
N ARG A 117 8.51 3.90 -5.60
CA ARG A 117 8.75 2.71 -6.43
C ARG A 117 8.35 2.90 -7.89
N VAL A 118 7.30 3.67 -8.16
CA VAL A 118 6.96 4.07 -9.53
C VAL A 118 8.07 4.95 -10.12
N VAL A 119 8.61 5.91 -9.35
CA VAL A 119 9.74 6.75 -9.80
C VAL A 119 10.99 5.90 -10.08
N ASP A 120 11.34 4.98 -9.18
CA ASP A 120 12.45 4.02 -9.40
C ASP A 120 12.26 3.22 -10.69
N PHE A 121 11.04 2.76 -10.93
CA PHE A 121 10.69 2.03 -12.13
C PHE A 121 10.83 2.89 -13.40
N LEU A 122 10.31 4.12 -13.39
CA LEU A 122 10.43 5.03 -14.53
C LEU A 122 11.89 5.34 -14.85
N ALA A 123 12.73 5.56 -13.84
CA ALA A 123 14.15 5.79 -14.04
C ALA A 123 14.85 4.57 -14.68
N TYR A 124 14.52 3.36 -14.21
CA TYR A 124 15.04 2.12 -14.81
C TYR A 124 14.67 2.01 -16.30
N VAL A 125 13.42 2.33 -16.64
CA VAL A 125 12.89 2.26 -17.99
C VAL A 125 13.56 3.26 -18.92
N LEU A 126 13.73 4.50 -18.46
CA LEU A 126 14.39 5.55 -19.23
C LEU A 126 15.88 5.22 -19.42
N GLY A 127 16.55 4.68 -18.39
CA GLY A 127 17.95 4.23 -18.50
C GLY A 127 18.12 3.12 -19.54
N LYS A 128 17.20 2.14 -19.57
CA LYS A 128 17.21 1.09 -20.60
C LYS A 128 17.00 1.62 -22.03
N GLN A 129 16.23 2.69 -22.18
CA GLN A 129 16.09 3.36 -23.48
C GLN A 129 17.34 4.15 -23.84
N ALA A 130 17.95 4.84 -22.88
CA ALA A 130 19.18 5.60 -23.05
C ALA A 130 20.37 4.69 -23.41
N GLU A 131 20.47 3.48 -22.84
CA GLU A 131 21.51 2.50 -23.23
C GLU A 131 21.51 2.16 -24.73
N LYS A 132 20.39 2.34 -25.44
CA LYS A 132 20.30 2.11 -26.89
C LYS A 132 20.78 3.29 -27.73
N THR A 133 21.02 4.43 -27.10
CA THR A 133 21.50 5.67 -27.70
C THR A 133 22.84 6.03 -27.07
N ASP A 134 23.91 6.19 -27.86
CA ASP A 134 25.31 6.24 -27.38
C ASP A 134 25.70 7.53 -26.60
N THR A 135 24.77 8.17 -25.89
CA THR A 135 24.93 9.50 -25.26
C THR A 135 24.90 9.42 -23.73
N LYS A 136 26.09 9.51 -23.10
CA LYS A 136 26.26 9.50 -21.63
C LYS A 136 25.58 10.65 -20.87
N ALA A 137 25.17 11.72 -21.56
CA ALA A 137 24.49 12.86 -20.93
C ALA A 137 23.07 12.50 -20.48
N ASP A 138 22.42 11.55 -21.15
CA ASP A 138 21.04 11.16 -20.87
C ASP A 138 20.94 10.43 -19.52
N ASP A 139 21.95 9.63 -19.18
CA ASP A 139 22.02 8.90 -17.90
C ASP A 139 22.00 9.84 -16.69
N GLN A 140 22.79 10.93 -16.74
CA GLN A 140 22.86 11.91 -15.65
C GLN A 140 21.55 12.67 -15.47
N ILE A 141 20.87 12.99 -16.58
CA ILE A 141 19.58 13.68 -16.54
C ILE A 141 18.51 12.76 -15.92
N ILE A 142 18.53 11.48 -16.25
CA ILE A 142 17.59 10.49 -15.68
C ILE A 142 17.79 10.34 -14.17
N GLU A 143 19.03 10.22 -13.71
CA GLU A 143 19.34 10.17 -12.27
C GLU A 143 18.90 11.45 -11.55
N PHE A 144 19.15 12.61 -12.14
CA PHE A 144 18.73 13.89 -11.58
C PHE A 144 17.20 14.00 -11.46
N ILE A 145 16.44 13.68 -12.53
CA ILE A 145 14.98 13.70 -12.52
C ILE A 145 14.42 12.72 -11.49
N LYS A 146 15.00 11.53 -11.37
CA LYS A 146 14.61 10.53 -10.38
C LYS A 146 14.70 11.10 -8.96
N GLU A 147 15.83 11.68 -8.58
CA GLU A 147 16.01 12.24 -7.24
C GLU A 147 15.09 13.45 -7.00
N ALA A 148 14.92 14.32 -8.00
CA ALA A 148 13.99 15.45 -7.92
C ALA A 148 12.54 15.00 -7.66
N LEU A 149 12.06 13.99 -8.40
CA LEU A 149 10.71 13.44 -8.22
C LEU A 149 10.53 12.79 -6.85
N LYS A 150 11.56 12.13 -6.31
CA LYS A 150 11.50 11.55 -4.97
C LYS A 150 11.39 12.62 -3.88
N ILE A 151 12.18 13.68 -3.98
CA ILE A 151 12.11 14.80 -3.04
C ILE A 151 10.71 15.40 -3.05
N VAL A 152 10.17 15.70 -4.24
CA VAL A 152 8.81 16.21 -4.40
C VAL A 152 7.79 15.26 -3.78
N ALA A 153 7.86 13.96 -4.08
CA ALA A 153 6.93 12.96 -3.53
C ALA A 153 6.95 12.90 -1.99
N VAL A 154 8.13 13.02 -1.38
CA VAL A 154 8.26 13.04 0.09
C VAL A 154 7.74 14.36 0.67
N THR A 155 8.03 15.50 0.04
CA THR A 155 7.54 16.81 0.51
C THR A 155 6.01 16.90 0.47
N PHE A 156 5.35 16.35 -0.54
CA PHE A 156 3.88 16.32 -0.60
C PHE A 156 3.25 15.30 0.35
N SER A 157 4.04 14.37 0.90
CA SER A 157 3.57 13.35 1.84
C SER A 157 3.53 13.83 3.30
N VAL A 158 4.23 14.92 3.61
CA VAL A 158 4.40 15.49 4.97
C VAL A 158 3.61 16.79 5.07
#